data_AF-A0AA41V2E2-F1
#
_entry.id   AF-A0AA41V2E2-F1
#
_cell.length_a   1.000
_cell.length_b   1.000
_cell.length_c   1.000
_cell.angle_alpha   90.00
_cell.angle_beta   90.00
_cell.angle_gamma   90.00
#
_symmetry.space_group_name_H-M   'P 1'
#
loop_
_entity.id
_entity.type
_entity.pdbx_description
1 polymer ?
#
loop_
_entity_poly.entity_id
_entity_poly.type
_entity_poly.pdbx_seq_one_letter_code
_entity_poly.pdbx_strand_id
1 'polypeptide(L)'
;MTPAGARLISTVTGISPPIPFQSKTSLPPLKTPPLQQQQPHHFISNTKTNRRNFSILPLLTLIPFLYQPSPASAFSLGISGPKDWLRDQKKKASKYVLAPIDSSRNSLRTAHLLLSKDSDNPDKDFEEVQNLLRSATRDCVPLERNSFVSFQASTGVEVCTFSLVLKNAASLLEDNDPVKLETEAILGSLIRSLSSLNGVANDADFQLASSREKVADALLDTITSLDKFEQGIKDCLEI
;
A
#
# COMPACT_ATOMS: atom_id res chain seq x y z
N MET A 1 28.61 -7.28 77.00
CA MET A 1 27.15 -7.42 77.06
C MET A 1 26.62 -6.26 77.89
N THR A 2 26.11 -5.23 77.23
CA THR A 2 25.55 -4.02 77.87
C THR A 2 24.62 -3.31 76.88
N PRO A 3 23.57 -2.63 77.36
CA PRO A 3 22.52 -2.02 76.55
C PRO A 3 22.73 -0.52 76.27
N ALA A 4 21.96 -0.04 75.29
CA ALA A 4 21.24 1.24 75.17
C ALA A 4 21.86 2.58 75.66
N GLY A 5 21.86 3.55 74.73
CA GLY A 5 21.16 4.83 74.93
C GLY A 5 22.01 6.09 75.09
N ALA A 6 21.99 6.99 74.09
CA ALA A 6 21.51 8.37 74.20
C ALA A 6 21.92 9.24 72.99
N ARG A 7 20.98 10.10 72.59
CA ARG A 7 21.04 11.11 71.52
C ARG A 7 21.95 12.29 71.88
N LEU A 8 22.50 12.96 70.87
CA LEU A 8 22.57 14.42 70.82
C LEU A 8 22.25 14.96 69.41
N ILE A 9 21.67 16.15 69.41
CA ILE A 9 20.91 16.85 68.37
C ILE A 9 21.85 17.82 67.64
N SER A 10 21.63 18.07 66.34
CA SER A 10 21.90 19.41 65.78
C SER A 10 20.93 19.71 64.63
N THR A 11 20.51 20.97 64.58
CA THR A 11 19.33 21.48 63.86
C THR A 11 19.76 22.52 62.82
N VAL A 12 18.83 22.83 61.91
CA VAL A 12 18.73 24.00 60.99
C VAL A 12 19.66 23.93 59.76
N THR A 13 19.28 24.22 58.50
CA THR A 13 18.25 25.08 57.87
C THR A 13 17.81 24.48 56.52
N GLY A 14 16.52 24.63 56.17
CA GLY A 14 15.99 24.29 54.86
C GLY A 14 16.27 25.34 53.79
N ILE A 15 16.18 24.93 52.51
CA ILE A 15 15.81 25.72 51.32
C ILE A 15 15.36 24.72 50.22
N SER A 16 14.39 25.18 49.44
CA SER A 16 13.44 24.57 48.50
C SER A 16 13.95 23.65 47.37
N PRO A 17 13.03 22.83 46.78
CA PRO A 17 13.29 21.99 45.61
C PRO A 17 13.38 22.80 44.29
N PRO A 18 14.11 22.32 43.26
CA PRO A 18 14.20 22.99 41.97
C PRO A 18 12.91 22.83 41.14
N ILE A 19 12.47 23.96 40.57
CA ILE A 19 11.30 24.17 39.72
C ILE A 19 11.56 23.64 38.29
N PRO A 20 10.52 23.17 37.54
CA PRO A 20 10.66 22.68 36.17
C PRO A 20 10.95 23.82 35.18
N PHE A 21 11.93 23.60 34.29
CA PHE A 21 12.24 24.50 33.17
C PHE A 21 11.08 24.54 32.16
N GLN A 22 10.44 25.71 32.05
CA GLN A 22 9.59 26.09 30.91
C GLN A 22 10.43 26.85 29.88
N SER A 23 10.65 26.23 28.72
CA SER A 23 11.21 26.91 27.55
C SER A 23 10.07 27.45 26.70
N LYS A 24 9.84 28.76 26.73
CA LYS A 24 9.02 29.47 25.75
C LYS A 24 9.86 29.68 24.48
N THR A 25 9.48 29.05 23.38
CA THR A 25 9.87 29.49 22.03
C THR A 25 8.61 29.70 21.23
N SER A 26 8.42 30.94 20.80
CA SER A 26 7.26 31.44 20.06
C SER A 26 7.18 30.81 18.66
N LEU A 27 6.05 30.17 18.37
CA LEU A 27 5.62 29.85 17.01
C LEU A 27 4.93 31.07 16.38
N PRO A 28 5.16 31.37 15.09
CA PRO A 28 4.36 32.37 14.37
C PRO A 28 2.94 31.83 14.09
N PRO A 29 1.90 32.69 14.07
CA PRO A 29 0.53 32.25 13.83
C PRO A 29 0.34 31.81 12.38
N LEU A 30 -0.05 30.55 12.21
CA LEU A 30 -0.54 29.98 10.95
C LEU A 30 -1.87 30.65 10.59
N LYS A 31 -1.87 31.46 9.52
CA LYS A 31 -3.11 32.00 8.93
C LYS A 31 -3.93 30.83 8.37
N THR A 32 -5.06 30.54 9.01
CA THR A 32 -6.11 29.67 8.47
C THR A 32 -6.78 30.36 7.28
N PRO A 33 -6.89 29.72 6.10
CA PRO A 33 -7.76 30.20 5.03
C PRO A 33 -9.23 30.04 5.42
N PRO A 34 -10.12 30.97 5.03
CA PRO A 34 -11.54 30.89 5.37
C PRO A 34 -12.21 29.69 4.69
N LEU A 35 -13.04 29.02 5.50
CA LEU A 35 -13.93 27.93 5.12
C LEU A 35 -14.98 28.46 4.13
N GLN A 36 -14.75 28.25 2.84
CA GLN A 36 -15.77 28.44 1.82
C GLN A 36 -16.81 27.33 1.96
N GLN A 37 -18.00 27.71 2.43
CA GLN A 37 -19.22 26.92 2.38
C GLN A 37 -19.50 26.53 0.92
N GLN A 38 -19.14 25.30 0.54
CA GLN A 38 -19.72 24.67 -0.65
C GLN A 38 -21.08 24.11 -0.25
N GLN A 39 -22.13 24.75 -0.77
CA GLN A 39 -23.49 24.26 -0.70
C GLN A 39 -23.57 22.86 -1.33
N PRO A 40 -24.30 21.91 -0.73
CA PRO A 40 -24.71 20.70 -1.43
C PRO A 40 -25.81 21.07 -2.43
N HIS A 41 -25.52 20.98 -3.73
CA HIS A 41 -26.55 20.86 -4.74
C HIS A 41 -27.27 19.53 -4.53
N HIS A 42 -28.35 19.56 -3.75
CA HIS A 42 -29.34 18.50 -3.71
C HIS A 42 -30.04 18.45 -5.07
N PHE A 43 -29.63 17.54 -5.95
CA PHE A 43 -30.52 17.03 -6.99
C PHE A 43 -31.61 16.19 -6.32
N ILE A 44 -32.71 16.86 -5.95
CA ILE A 44 -33.94 16.20 -5.54
C ILE A 44 -34.64 15.75 -6.83
N SER A 45 -34.36 14.52 -7.29
CA SER A 45 -35.24 13.82 -8.23
C SER A 45 -36.54 13.49 -7.50
N ASN A 46 -37.48 14.42 -7.59
CA ASN A 46 -38.82 14.31 -7.03
C ASN A 46 -39.65 13.34 -7.90
N THR A 47 -39.51 12.03 -7.67
CA THR A 47 -40.47 11.05 -8.19
C THR A 47 -41.47 10.71 -7.08
N LYS A 48 -42.52 11.51 -6.98
CA LYS A 48 -43.73 11.15 -6.22
C LYS A 48 -44.41 9.98 -6.93
N THR A 49 -44.12 8.75 -6.53
CA THR A 49 -45.00 7.62 -6.83
C THR A 49 -45.92 7.37 -5.65
N ASN A 50 -47.20 7.64 -5.87
CA ASN A 50 -48.28 7.49 -4.90
C ASN A 50 -48.57 5.99 -4.72
N ARG A 51 -48.24 5.45 -3.53
CA ARG A 51 -48.67 4.10 -3.13
C ARG A 51 -50.18 4.10 -2.92
N ARG A 52 -50.91 3.39 -3.78
CA ARG A 52 -52.26 2.91 -3.47
C ARG A 52 -52.26 1.39 -3.49
N ASN A 53 -52.58 0.85 -2.30
CA ASN A 53 -52.88 -0.55 -2.06
C ASN A 53 -54.28 -0.91 -2.59
N PHE A 54 -54.55 -2.22 -2.60
CA PHE A 54 -55.81 -2.94 -2.87
C PHE A 54 -56.06 -3.24 -4.36
N SER A 55 -56.44 -4.45 -4.79
CA SER A 55 -57.00 -5.60 -4.07
C SER A 55 -56.70 -6.90 -4.83
N ILE A 56 -56.59 -8.01 -4.11
CA ILE A 56 -56.39 -9.36 -4.64
C ILE A 56 -57.77 -9.97 -4.90
N LEU A 57 -57.98 -10.57 -6.08
CA LEU A 57 -59.07 -11.52 -6.34
C LEU A 57 -58.54 -12.60 -7.32
N PRO A 58 -58.66 -13.90 -7.01
CA PRO A 58 -58.17 -14.99 -7.85
C PRO A 58 -59.28 -15.61 -8.69
N LEU A 59 -59.00 -16.06 -9.92
CA LEU A 59 -59.46 -17.37 -10.41
C LEU A 59 -58.72 -17.83 -11.68
N LEU A 60 -58.59 -19.16 -11.75
CA LEU A 60 -57.83 -20.00 -12.67
C LEU A 60 -58.15 -19.84 -14.17
N THR A 61 -57.18 -20.12 -15.05
CA THR A 61 -57.08 -21.39 -15.84
C THR A 61 -55.91 -21.42 -16.85
N LEU A 62 -55.12 -22.50 -16.76
CA LEU A 62 -54.49 -23.33 -17.80
C LEU A 62 -53.79 -22.72 -19.04
N ILE A 63 -52.46 -22.95 -19.13
CA ILE A 63 -51.63 -23.52 -20.23
C ILE A 63 -50.27 -22.79 -20.27
N PRO A 64 -49.12 -23.44 -19.96
CA PRO A 64 -47.82 -22.81 -20.05
C PRO A 64 -47.32 -22.94 -21.50
N PHE A 65 -47.70 -22.00 -22.37
CA PHE A 65 -46.84 -21.75 -23.52
C PHE A 65 -45.62 -21.00 -23.03
N LEU A 66 -44.53 -21.74 -22.82
CA LEU A 66 -43.18 -21.22 -22.64
C LEU A 66 -42.76 -20.53 -23.95
N TYR A 67 -43.29 -19.33 -24.20
CA TYR A 67 -42.64 -18.38 -25.09
C TYR A 67 -41.43 -17.86 -24.34
N GLN A 68 -40.32 -18.56 -24.51
CA GLN A 68 -39.01 -18.02 -24.17
C GLN A 68 -38.82 -16.82 -25.10
N PRO A 69 -38.73 -15.58 -24.58
CA PRO A 69 -38.40 -14.45 -25.43
C PRO A 69 -37.06 -14.77 -26.09
N SER A 70 -37.01 -14.61 -27.42
CA SER A 70 -35.77 -14.77 -28.18
C SER A 70 -34.67 -13.99 -27.46
N PRO A 71 -33.45 -14.56 -27.28
CA PRO A 71 -32.35 -13.80 -26.70
C PRO A 71 -32.21 -12.50 -27.47
N ALA A 72 -32.21 -11.39 -26.74
CA ALA A 72 -32.02 -10.07 -27.33
C ALA A 72 -30.66 -10.08 -28.02
N SER A 73 -30.68 -10.11 -29.35
CA SER A 73 -29.48 -9.93 -30.15
C SER A 73 -29.13 -8.44 -30.03
N ALA A 74 -28.18 -8.14 -29.15
CA ALA A 74 -27.59 -6.81 -29.08
C ALA A 74 -26.84 -6.60 -30.39
N PHE A 75 -27.34 -5.70 -31.23
CA PHE A 75 -26.59 -5.23 -32.38
C PHE A 75 -25.33 -4.55 -31.85
N SER A 76 -24.19 -5.23 -31.98
CA SER A 76 -22.88 -4.58 -31.90
C SER A 76 -22.76 -3.67 -33.12
N LEU A 77 -23.35 -2.46 -33.03
CA LEU A 77 -22.76 -1.30 -33.69
C LEU A 77 -21.26 -1.38 -33.37
N GLY A 78 -20.37 -1.26 -34.36
CA GLY A 78 -18.92 -1.49 -34.24
C GLY A 78 -18.16 -0.58 -33.25
N ILE A 79 -18.86 -0.02 -32.28
CA ILE A 79 -18.40 0.66 -31.09
C ILE A 79 -18.15 -0.41 -30.03
N SER A 80 -16.89 -0.55 -29.65
CA SER A 80 -16.43 -1.34 -28.50
C SER A 80 -17.35 -1.08 -27.29
N GLY A 81 -17.80 -2.13 -26.60
CA GLY A 81 -18.68 -1.98 -25.45
C GLY A 81 -18.00 -1.17 -24.32
N PRO A 82 -18.73 -0.64 -23.32
CA PRO A 82 -18.14 0.16 -22.25
C PRO A 82 -16.97 -0.52 -21.53
N LYS A 83 -17.04 -1.84 -21.33
CA LYS A 83 -15.97 -2.65 -20.72
C LYS A 83 -14.72 -2.70 -21.60
N ASP A 84 -14.91 -2.90 -22.90
CA ASP A 84 -13.81 -3.00 -23.87
C ASP A 84 -13.16 -1.62 -24.10
N TRP A 85 -13.96 -0.55 -24.13
CA TRP A 85 -13.46 0.81 -24.14
C TRP A 85 -12.60 1.11 -22.89
N LEU A 86 -13.03 0.70 -21.69
CA LEU A 86 -12.24 0.84 -20.47
C LEU A 86 -10.93 0.03 -20.53
N ARG A 87 -10.95 -1.16 -21.13
CA ARG A 87 -9.77 -2.00 -21.33
C ARG A 87 -8.74 -1.25 -22.20
N ASP A 88 -9.18 -0.66 -23.31
CA ASP A 88 -8.32 0.13 -24.19
C ASP A 88 -7.74 1.37 -23.48
N GLN A 89 -8.52 2.02 -22.62
CA GLN A 89 -8.00 3.15 -21.83
C GLN A 89 -6.93 2.71 -20.84
N LYS A 90 -7.10 1.58 -20.16
CA LYS A 90 -6.08 1.03 -19.25
C LYS A 90 -4.79 0.68 -19.99
N LYS A 91 -4.89 0.05 -21.17
CA LYS A 91 -3.72 -0.24 -22.03
C LYS A 91 -2.95 1.04 -22.36
N LYS A 92 -3.65 2.10 -22.76
CA LYS A 92 -3.04 3.42 -23.05
C LYS A 92 -2.43 4.10 -21.82
N ALA A 93 -3.02 3.89 -20.65
CA ALA A 93 -2.54 4.43 -19.38
C ALA A 93 -1.49 3.53 -18.67
N SER A 94 -1.15 2.38 -19.25
CA SER A 94 -0.28 1.36 -18.65
C SER A 94 1.04 1.90 -18.09
N LYS A 95 1.68 2.85 -18.78
CA LYS A 95 2.91 3.50 -18.29
C LYS A 95 2.78 4.11 -16.89
N TYR A 96 1.60 4.59 -16.52
CA TYR A 96 1.36 5.16 -15.18
C TYR A 96 1.10 4.08 -14.14
N VAL A 97 0.52 2.94 -14.56
CA VAL A 97 0.33 1.76 -13.71
C VAL A 97 1.68 1.11 -13.39
N LEU A 98 2.59 1.08 -14.37
CA LEU A 98 3.92 0.48 -14.24
C LEU A 98 4.96 1.40 -13.57
N ALA A 99 4.75 2.72 -13.54
CA ALA A 99 5.72 3.68 -13.03
C ALA A 99 6.25 3.39 -11.60
N PRO A 100 5.43 2.96 -10.62
CA PRO A 100 5.94 2.58 -9.30
C PRO A 100 6.90 1.37 -9.35
N ILE A 101 6.61 0.39 -10.23
CA ILE A 101 7.46 -0.79 -10.42
C ILE A 101 8.81 -0.37 -11.01
N ASP A 102 8.79 0.46 -12.05
CA ASP A 102 10.01 0.98 -12.68
C ASP A 102 10.87 1.78 -11.71
N SER A 103 10.24 2.63 -10.89
CA SER A 103 10.93 3.40 -9.86
C SER A 103 11.65 2.49 -8.87
N SER A 104 10.93 1.49 -8.33
CA SER A 104 11.48 0.55 -7.35
C SER A 104 12.63 -0.27 -7.95
N ARG A 105 12.43 -0.79 -9.17
CA ARG A 105 13.47 -1.51 -9.92
C ARG A 105 14.72 -0.66 -10.10
N ASN A 106 14.57 0.61 -10.49
CA ASN A 106 15.71 1.49 -10.72
C ASN A 106 16.51 1.72 -9.43
N SER A 107 15.82 1.91 -8.30
CA SER A 107 16.48 2.00 -6.98
C SER A 107 17.25 0.73 -6.63
N LEU A 108 16.64 -0.46 -6.80
CA LEU A 108 17.29 -1.74 -6.52
C LEU A 108 18.51 -2.00 -7.41
N ARG A 109 18.40 -1.72 -8.72
CA ARG A 109 19.53 -1.86 -9.66
C ARG A 109 20.66 -0.90 -9.36
N THR A 110 20.33 0.34 -8.97
CA THR A 110 21.33 1.34 -8.56
C THR A 110 22.06 0.86 -7.30
N ALA A 111 21.34 0.35 -6.30
CA ALA A 111 21.94 -0.21 -5.09
C ALA A 111 22.87 -1.39 -5.40
N HIS A 112 22.44 -2.31 -6.27
CA HIS A 112 23.27 -3.44 -6.71
C HIS A 112 24.56 -2.96 -7.41
N LEU A 113 24.46 -1.95 -8.27
CA LEU A 113 25.61 -1.38 -8.97
C LEU A 113 26.61 -0.74 -8.01
N LEU A 114 26.13 -0.01 -6.98
CA LEU A 114 26.98 0.57 -5.95
C LEU A 114 27.71 -0.49 -5.13
N LEU A 115 27.08 -1.64 -4.86
CA LEU A 115 27.73 -2.75 -4.17
C LEU A 115 28.78 -3.48 -5.01
N SER A 116 28.62 -3.46 -6.34
CA SER A 116 29.49 -4.19 -7.27
C SER A 116 30.68 -3.36 -7.77
N LYS A 117 30.66 -2.04 -7.55
CA LYS A 117 31.66 -1.11 -8.09
C LYS A 117 32.78 -0.88 -7.09
N ASP A 118 34.02 -0.84 -7.58
CA ASP A 118 35.15 -0.33 -6.81
C ASP A 118 35.00 1.19 -6.59
N SER A 119 34.97 1.60 -5.33
CA SER A 119 34.67 2.98 -4.93
C SER A 119 35.85 3.65 -4.24
N ASP A 120 36.06 4.92 -4.59
CA ASP A 120 37.01 5.81 -3.90
C ASP A 120 36.48 6.23 -2.50
N ASN A 121 35.17 6.07 -2.24
CA ASN A 121 34.54 6.37 -0.95
C ASN A 121 33.43 5.35 -0.64
N PRO A 122 33.80 4.14 -0.16
CA PRO A 122 32.85 3.06 0.06
C PRO A 122 31.82 3.39 1.14
N ASP A 123 32.18 4.14 2.18
CA ASP A 123 31.25 4.49 3.27
C ASP A 123 30.05 5.30 2.76
N LYS A 124 30.30 6.26 1.86
CA LYS A 124 29.23 7.04 1.23
C LYS A 124 28.34 6.18 0.34
N ASP A 125 28.93 5.25 -0.41
CA ASP A 125 28.16 4.37 -1.29
C ASP A 125 27.30 3.40 -0.48
N PHE A 126 27.78 2.94 0.69
CA PHE A 126 26.99 2.09 1.59
C PHE A 126 25.81 2.84 2.23
N GLU A 127 26.01 4.10 2.60
CA GLU A 127 24.90 4.96 3.07
C GLU A 127 23.83 5.12 1.96
N GLU A 128 24.27 5.36 0.72
CA GLU A 128 23.36 5.48 -0.41
C GLU A 128 22.62 4.17 -0.72
N VAL A 129 23.32 3.02 -0.65
CA VAL A 129 22.70 1.70 -0.76
C VAL A 129 21.60 1.53 0.29
N GLN A 130 21.85 1.86 1.56
CA GLN A 130 20.84 1.77 2.61
C GLN A 130 19.64 2.70 2.34
N ASN A 131 19.87 3.91 1.83
CA ASN A 131 18.82 4.84 1.49
C ASN A 131 17.94 4.34 0.32
N LEU A 132 18.58 3.81 -0.73
CA LEU A 132 17.90 3.21 -1.88
C LEU A 132 17.07 1.99 -1.46
N LEU A 133 17.63 1.11 -0.64
CA LEU A 133 16.95 -0.06 -0.11
C LEU A 133 15.75 0.33 0.75
N ARG A 134 15.91 1.28 1.68
CA ARG A 134 14.82 1.79 2.53
C ARG A 134 13.71 2.44 1.70
N SER A 135 14.06 3.13 0.62
CA SER A 135 13.09 3.72 -0.30
C SER A 135 12.29 2.64 -1.03
N ALA A 136 12.96 1.61 -1.58
CA ALA A 136 12.32 0.54 -2.34
C ALA A 136 11.47 -0.39 -1.45
N THR A 137 11.92 -0.70 -0.23
CA THR A 137 11.17 -1.57 0.69
C THR A 137 9.95 -0.88 1.29
N ARG A 138 9.88 0.46 1.28
CA ARG A 138 8.69 1.21 1.70
C ARG A 138 7.48 0.99 0.78
N ASP A 139 7.71 0.60 -0.47
CA ASP A 139 6.61 0.32 -1.41
C ASP A 139 5.70 -0.80 -0.90
N CYS A 140 6.22 -1.72 -0.08
CA CYS A 140 5.42 -2.71 0.63
C CYS A 140 5.99 -2.93 2.02
N VAL A 141 5.39 -2.27 3.02
CA VAL A 141 5.83 -2.45 4.41
C VAL A 141 5.42 -3.85 4.89
N PRO A 142 6.39 -4.67 5.33
CA PRO A 142 6.08 -5.98 5.91
C PRO A 142 5.14 -5.80 7.11
N LEU A 143 4.01 -6.51 7.11
CA LEU A 143 3.13 -6.54 8.28
C LEU A 143 3.82 -7.32 9.41
N GLU A 144 4.49 -6.61 10.32
CA GLU A 144 4.80 -7.20 11.62
C GLU A 144 3.50 -7.48 12.37
N ARG A 145 3.36 -8.72 12.89
CA ARG A 145 2.12 -9.25 13.49
C ARG A 145 1.60 -8.48 14.71
N ASN A 146 2.35 -7.49 15.21
CA ASN A 146 1.97 -6.64 16.34
C ASN A 146 2.17 -5.13 16.05
N SER A 147 2.33 -4.73 14.79
CA SER A 147 2.56 -3.32 14.45
C SER A 147 1.26 -2.55 14.31
N PHE A 148 1.28 -1.25 14.61
CA PHE A 148 0.17 -0.33 14.30
C PHE A 148 -0.23 -0.38 12.82
N VAL A 149 0.75 -0.66 11.94
CA VAL A 149 0.55 -0.86 10.50
C VAL A 149 -0.31 -2.10 10.21
N SER A 150 -0.18 -3.18 10.99
CA SER A 150 -1.07 -4.36 10.87
C SER A 150 -2.52 -4.06 11.26
N PHE A 151 -2.73 -3.19 12.25
CA PHE A 151 -4.07 -2.70 12.59
C PHE A 151 -4.63 -1.83 11.46
N GLN A 152 -3.84 -0.92 10.89
CA GLN A 152 -4.27 -0.10 9.76
C GLN A 152 -4.60 -0.93 8.51
N ALA A 153 -3.80 -1.94 8.22
CA ALA A 153 -4.07 -2.89 7.14
C ALA A 153 -5.40 -3.63 7.34
N SER A 154 -5.73 -4.00 8.58
CA SER A 154 -7.02 -4.62 8.91
C SER A 154 -8.21 -3.64 8.80
N THR A 155 -7.96 -2.33 8.82
CA THR A 155 -8.99 -1.27 8.65
C THR A 155 -9.19 -0.83 7.20
N GLY A 156 -8.59 -1.53 6.22
CA GLY A 156 -8.77 -1.25 4.79
C GLY A 156 -7.77 -0.25 4.20
N VAL A 157 -6.70 0.09 4.90
CA VAL A 157 -5.57 0.85 4.35
C VAL A 157 -4.61 -0.12 3.69
N GLU A 158 -4.49 -0.09 2.36
CA GLU A 158 -3.49 -0.90 1.67
C GLU A 158 -2.08 -0.37 1.95
N VAL A 159 -1.26 -1.20 2.57
CA VAL A 159 0.09 -0.85 3.03
C VAL A 159 1.15 -1.07 1.93
N CYS A 160 0.76 -1.68 0.81
CA CYS A 160 1.66 -2.03 -0.29
C CYS A 160 1.18 -1.39 -1.60
N THR A 161 1.98 -0.48 -2.14
CA THR A 161 1.78 0.18 -3.44
C THR A 161 1.54 -0.84 -4.55
N PHE A 162 2.24 -1.98 -4.53
CA PHE A 162 2.06 -3.02 -5.54
C PHE A 162 0.71 -3.75 -5.44
N SER A 163 0.08 -3.79 -4.27
CA SER A 163 -1.32 -4.24 -4.14
C SER A 163 -2.27 -3.29 -4.87
N LEU A 164 -2.07 -1.97 -4.72
CA LEU A 164 -2.87 -0.96 -5.41
C LEU A 164 -2.68 -1.05 -6.94
N VAL A 165 -1.43 -1.25 -7.39
CA VAL A 165 -1.10 -1.46 -8.81
C VAL A 165 -1.83 -2.69 -9.37
N LEU A 166 -1.77 -3.83 -8.67
CA LEU A 166 -2.46 -5.06 -9.09
C LEU A 166 -3.98 -4.87 -9.14
N LYS A 167 -4.58 -4.32 -8.07
CA LYS A 167 -6.02 -4.06 -8.04
C LYS A 167 -6.46 -3.12 -9.15
N ASN A 168 -5.64 -2.12 -9.47
CA ASN A 168 -5.90 -1.25 -10.60
C ASN A 168 -5.82 -2.01 -11.92
N ALA A 169 -4.76 -2.80 -12.17
CA ALA A 169 -4.60 -3.56 -13.40
C ALA A 169 -5.75 -4.57 -13.60
N ALA A 170 -6.00 -5.40 -12.58
CA ALA A 170 -6.97 -6.49 -12.63
C ALA A 170 -8.45 -6.06 -12.47
N SER A 171 -8.76 -4.76 -12.28
CA SER A 171 -10.13 -4.32 -11.96
C SER A 171 -11.20 -4.58 -13.05
N LEU A 172 -10.81 -5.02 -14.25
CA LEU A 172 -11.73 -5.39 -15.34
C LEU A 172 -11.83 -6.90 -15.54
N LEU A 173 -10.98 -7.66 -14.83
CA LEU A 173 -10.98 -9.12 -14.78
C LEU A 173 -11.96 -9.59 -13.72
N GLU A 174 -12.44 -10.82 -13.86
CA GLU A 174 -13.26 -11.47 -12.85
C GLU A 174 -12.39 -11.93 -11.67
N ASP A 175 -12.98 -12.11 -10.50
CA ASP A 175 -12.23 -12.52 -9.30
C ASP A 175 -11.61 -13.92 -9.43
N ASN A 176 -12.19 -14.79 -10.26
CA ASN A 176 -11.68 -16.14 -10.54
C ASN A 176 -10.82 -16.20 -11.81
N ASP A 177 -10.46 -15.05 -12.39
CA ASP A 177 -9.62 -15.01 -13.57
C ASP A 177 -8.22 -15.59 -13.25
N PRO A 178 -7.73 -16.58 -14.04
CA PRO A 178 -6.47 -17.26 -13.73
C PRO A 178 -5.27 -16.30 -13.73
N VAL A 179 -5.27 -15.28 -14.60
CA VAL A 179 -4.18 -14.30 -14.69
C VAL A 179 -4.15 -13.43 -13.44
N LYS A 180 -5.33 -13.03 -12.94
CA LYS A 180 -5.45 -12.29 -11.68
C LYS A 180 -4.92 -13.12 -10.51
N LEU A 181 -5.37 -14.37 -10.36
CA LEU A 181 -4.98 -15.25 -9.26
C LEU A 181 -3.48 -15.58 -9.28
N GLU A 182 -2.91 -15.82 -10.45
CA GLU A 182 -1.47 -16.04 -10.62
C GLU A 182 -0.68 -14.78 -10.23
N THR A 183 -1.11 -13.60 -10.69
CA THR A 183 -0.44 -12.34 -10.37
C THR A 183 -0.54 -11.99 -8.88
N GLU A 184 -1.63 -12.33 -8.21
CA GLU A 184 -1.75 -12.22 -6.74
C GLU A 184 -0.75 -13.12 -6.01
N ALA A 185 -0.53 -14.36 -6.50
CA ALA A 185 0.49 -15.25 -5.95
C ALA A 185 1.92 -14.73 -6.17
N ILE A 186 2.18 -14.14 -7.34
CA ILE A 186 3.45 -13.47 -7.67
C ILE A 186 3.67 -12.26 -6.74
N LEU A 187 2.65 -11.43 -6.52
CA LEU A 187 2.71 -10.30 -5.59
C LEU A 187 3.05 -10.77 -4.17
N GLY A 188 2.40 -11.85 -3.70
CA GLY A 188 2.72 -12.44 -2.40
C GLY A 188 4.19 -12.88 -2.29
N SER A 189 4.77 -13.37 -3.38
CA SER A 189 6.19 -13.73 -3.44
C SER A 189 7.10 -12.50 -3.43
N LEU A 190 6.77 -11.46 -4.19
CA LEU A 190 7.49 -10.19 -4.19
C LEU A 190 7.52 -9.53 -2.79
N ILE A 191 6.39 -9.52 -2.08
CA ILE A 191 6.31 -8.98 -0.72
C ILE A 191 7.24 -9.74 0.22
N ARG A 192 7.31 -11.08 0.12
CA ARG A 192 8.24 -11.90 0.92
C ARG A 192 9.70 -11.58 0.58
N SER A 193 10.04 -11.45 -0.71
CA SER A 193 11.40 -11.08 -1.14
C SER A 193 11.80 -9.70 -0.63
N LEU A 194 10.94 -8.69 -0.74
CA LEU A 194 11.17 -7.34 -0.18
C LEU A 194 11.35 -7.37 1.34
N SER A 195 10.53 -8.17 2.05
CA SER A 195 10.66 -8.34 3.50
C SER A 195 11.99 -8.99 3.88
N SER A 196 12.40 -10.02 3.14
CA SER A 196 13.68 -10.71 3.33
C SER A 196 14.86 -9.78 3.06
N LEU A 197 14.83 -9.04 1.95
CA LEU A 197 15.84 -8.04 1.61
C LEU A 197 15.95 -6.97 2.69
N ASN A 198 14.82 -6.48 3.21
CA ASN A 198 14.81 -5.52 4.31
C ASN A 198 15.48 -6.09 5.57
N GLY A 199 15.22 -7.35 5.92
CA GLY A 199 15.89 -8.02 7.03
C GLY A 199 17.40 -8.12 6.83
N VAL A 200 17.83 -8.69 5.69
CA VAL A 200 19.25 -8.85 5.34
C VAL A 200 19.99 -7.51 5.32
N ALA A 201 19.37 -6.46 4.75
CA ALA A 201 19.97 -5.14 4.66
C ALA A 201 20.11 -4.42 6.02
N ASN A 202 19.17 -4.63 6.95
CA ASN A 202 19.23 -4.02 8.29
C ASN A 202 20.28 -4.71 9.18
N ASP A 203 20.52 -6.01 8.97
CA ASP A 203 21.52 -6.78 9.71
C ASP A 203 22.92 -6.73 9.08
N ALA A 204 23.05 -6.15 7.88
CA ALA A 204 24.28 -6.16 7.11
C ALA A 204 25.33 -5.20 7.67
N ASP A 205 26.52 -5.74 7.95
CA ASP A 205 27.74 -4.95 8.08
C ASP A 205 28.41 -4.82 6.70
N PHE A 206 28.19 -3.68 6.03
CA PHE A 206 28.68 -3.44 4.67
C PHE A 206 30.22 -3.38 4.57
N GLN A 207 30.96 -3.31 5.69
CA GLN A 207 32.42 -3.43 5.67
C GLN A 207 32.86 -4.86 5.33
N LEU A 208 32.05 -5.88 5.68
CA LEU A 208 32.36 -7.28 5.37
C LEU A 208 31.96 -7.64 3.93
N ALA A 209 32.90 -8.19 3.16
CA ALA A 209 32.65 -8.69 1.81
C ALA A 209 31.52 -9.74 1.75
N SER A 210 31.51 -10.69 2.68
CA SER A 210 30.47 -11.73 2.76
C SER A 210 29.08 -11.18 3.08
N SER A 211 29.01 -10.04 3.77
CA SER A 211 27.74 -9.36 4.07
C SER A 211 27.22 -8.63 2.83
N ARG A 212 28.11 -7.93 2.11
CA ARG A 212 27.79 -7.28 0.83
C ARG A 212 27.29 -8.27 -0.21
N GLU A 213 27.95 -9.43 -0.31
CA GLU A 213 27.53 -10.52 -1.21
C GLU A 213 26.11 -11.00 -0.89
N LYS A 214 25.80 -11.26 0.39
CA LYS A 214 24.43 -11.64 0.80
C LYS A 214 23.38 -10.59 0.47
N VAL A 215 23.70 -9.31 0.64
CA VAL A 215 22.78 -8.21 0.27
C VAL A 215 22.61 -8.16 -1.26
N ALA A 216 23.69 -8.34 -2.02
CA ALA A 216 23.65 -8.37 -3.48
C ALA A 216 22.82 -9.53 -4.02
N ASP A 217 22.95 -10.73 -3.45
CA ASP A 217 22.14 -11.89 -3.79
C ASP A 217 20.65 -11.64 -3.51
N ALA A 218 20.32 -11.16 -2.30
CA ALA A 218 18.95 -10.82 -1.93
C ALA A 218 18.35 -9.70 -2.81
N LEU A 219 19.19 -8.76 -3.26
CA LEU A 219 18.83 -7.73 -4.24
C LEU A 219 18.44 -8.34 -5.58
N LEU A 220 19.26 -9.25 -6.12
CA LEU A 220 19.00 -9.91 -7.40
C LEU A 220 17.73 -10.77 -7.34
N ASP A 221 17.51 -11.48 -6.25
CA ASP A 221 16.28 -12.26 -6.01
C ASP A 221 15.05 -11.35 -6.01
N THR A 222 15.15 -10.19 -5.35
CA THR A 222 14.07 -9.20 -5.28
C THR A 222 13.79 -8.57 -6.65
N ILE A 223 14.84 -8.18 -7.39
CA ILE A 223 14.71 -7.66 -8.76
C ILE A 223 14.03 -8.71 -9.66
N THR A 224 14.45 -9.97 -9.58
CA THR A 224 13.86 -11.06 -10.34
C THR A 224 12.38 -11.25 -10.00
N SER A 225 12.03 -11.18 -8.72
CA SER A 225 10.62 -11.24 -8.30
C SER A 225 9.81 -10.03 -8.76
N LEU A 226 10.42 -8.85 -8.82
CA LEU A 226 9.78 -7.62 -9.30
C LEU A 226 9.55 -7.66 -10.81
N ASP A 227 10.48 -8.22 -11.57
CA ASP A 227 10.35 -8.43 -13.02
C ASP A 227 9.21 -9.41 -13.34
N LYS A 228 9.06 -10.49 -12.56
CA LYS A 228 7.90 -11.41 -12.66
C LYS A 228 6.59 -10.70 -12.33
N PHE A 229 6.59 -9.86 -11.30
CA PHE A 229 5.40 -9.09 -10.93
C PHE A 229 5.00 -8.11 -12.03
N GLU A 230 5.96 -7.39 -12.62
CA GLU A 230 5.68 -6.54 -13.78
C GLU A 230 5.04 -7.31 -14.92
N GLN A 231 5.56 -8.50 -15.23
CA GLN A 231 5.00 -9.32 -16.29
C GLN A 231 3.55 -9.71 -15.98
N GLY A 232 3.23 -10.13 -14.76
CA GLY A 232 1.85 -10.42 -14.37
C GLY A 232 0.92 -9.18 -14.46
N ILE A 233 1.44 -7.99 -14.16
CA ILE A 233 0.69 -6.74 -14.37
C ILE A 233 0.44 -6.48 -15.86
N LYS A 234 1.43 -6.70 -16.72
CA LYS A 234 1.28 -6.59 -18.18
C LYS A 234 0.28 -7.60 -18.72
N ASP A 235 0.30 -8.82 -18.20
CA ASP A 235 -0.66 -9.87 -18.58
C ASP A 235 -2.09 -9.48 -18.15
N CYS A 236 -2.27 -8.93 -16.94
CA CYS A 236 -3.55 -8.37 -16.50
C CYS A 236 -4.07 -7.23 -17.39
N LEU A 237 -3.14 -6.45 -17.98
CA LEU A 237 -3.43 -5.35 -18.88
C LEU A 237 -3.51 -5.79 -20.35
N GLU A 238 -3.12 -7.01 -20.69
CA GLU A 238 -2.94 -7.54 -22.05
C GLU A 238 -2.04 -6.63 -22.92
N ILE A 239 -0.83 -6.33 -22.44
CA ILE A 239 0.19 -5.51 -23.13
C ILE A 239 1.57 -6.18 -23.19
#